data_AF-A0AAD6FY93-F1
#
_entry.id   AF-A0AAD6FY93-F1
#
_cell.length_a   1.000
_cell.length_b   1.000
_cell.length_c   1.000
_cell.angle_alpha   90.00
_cell.angle_beta   90.00
_cell.angle_gamma   90.00
#
_symmetry.space_group_name_H-M   'P 1'
#
loop_
_entity.id
_entity.type
_entity.pdbx_description
1 polymer ?
#
loop_
_entity_poly.entity_id
_entity_poly.type
_entity_poly.pdbx_seq_one_letter_code
_entity_poly.pdbx_strand_id
1 'polypeptide(L)'
;MRCTIAFIACIVATSDVATAFKTDGDPEKGNEGLKKICTHLKTQDKGCVRYTRGYDVTGVLTTVTPNVNDECACIEECIKAPGFCDTYVWKYNDEGTRRTCTLYSNFNLPSNVTVVYDEPPTPPNQGYDPISGGPTQVGALVPKATKAGGEIDEGAVSGPVWQLEGGETQC
;
A
#
# COMPACT_ATOMS: atom_id res chain seq x y z
N MET A 1 18.21 -23.69 -62.97
CA MET A 1 18.89 -22.64 -62.17
C MET A 1 18.72 -22.98 -60.71
N ARG A 2 19.84 -23.22 -60.01
CA ARG A 2 19.91 -23.48 -58.57
C ARG A 2 19.95 -22.12 -57.87
N CYS A 3 19.01 -21.84 -56.97
CA CYS A 3 19.08 -20.66 -56.11
C CYS A 3 19.22 -21.15 -54.67
N THR A 4 20.46 -21.19 -54.20
CA THR A 4 20.85 -21.41 -52.82
C THR A 4 20.59 -20.10 -52.06
N ILE A 5 19.67 -20.09 -51.11
CA ILE A 5 19.48 -18.92 -50.21
C ILE A 5 20.09 -19.29 -48.86
N ALA A 6 21.10 -18.52 -48.48
CA ALA A 6 21.90 -18.67 -47.29
C ALA A 6 21.10 -18.28 -46.02
N PHE A 7 21.34 -19.04 -44.95
CA PHE A 7 20.94 -18.73 -43.59
C PHE A 7 21.58 -17.42 -43.11
N ILE A 8 20.78 -16.47 -42.63
CA ILE A 8 21.24 -15.38 -41.79
C ILE A 8 20.58 -15.55 -40.43
N ALA A 9 21.34 -16.08 -39.48
CA ALA A 9 20.96 -16.12 -38.07
C ALA A 9 21.08 -14.71 -37.49
N CYS A 10 19.94 -14.08 -37.20
CA CYS A 10 19.89 -12.81 -36.49
C CYS A 10 20.03 -13.10 -34.99
N ILE A 11 21.21 -12.86 -34.44
CA ILE A 11 21.46 -12.89 -32.99
C ILE A 11 20.87 -11.60 -32.43
N VAL A 12 19.67 -11.68 -31.86
CA VAL A 12 19.11 -10.59 -31.05
C VAL A 12 19.73 -10.72 -29.66
N ALA A 13 20.76 -9.92 -29.40
CA ALA A 13 21.29 -9.75 -28.05
C ALA A 13 20.24 -8.98 -27.23
N THR A 14 19.55 -9.66 -26.32
CA THR A 14 18.75 -9.02 -25.28
C THR A 14 19.70 -8.52 -24.21
N SER A 15 19.95 -7.21 -24.18
CA SER A 15 20.65 -6.56 -23.09
C SER A 15 19.70 -6.47 -21.90
N ASP A 16 19.74 -7.46 -21.00
CA ASP A 16 19.12 -7.36 -19.68
C ASP A 16 19.84 -6.27 -18.89
N VAL A 17 19.25 -5.08 -18.81
CA VAL A 17 19.66 -4.05 -17.86
C VAL A 17 19.12 -4.48 -16.50
N ALA A 18 19.83 -5.41 -15.85
CA ALA A 18 19.69 -5.66 -14.43
C ALA A 18 20.23 -4.43 -13.68
N THR A 19 19.36 -3.48 -13.37
CA THR A 19 19.69 -2.41 -12.42
C THR A 19 19.84 -3.06 -11.05
N ALA A 20 21.09 -3.22 -10.62
CA ALA A 20 21.47 -3.70 -9.30
C ALA A 20 20.86 -2.78 -8.23
N PHE A 21 19.86 -3.28 -7.49
CA PHE A 21 19.46 -2.71 -6.22
C PHE A 21 20.66 -2.81 -5.27
N LYS A 22 21.17 -1.66 -4.81
CA LYS A 22 22.12 -1.62 -3.69
C LYS A 22 21.45 -2.19 -2.45
N THR A 23 21.89 -3.37 -2.02
CA THR A 23 21.61 -3.90 -0.69
C THR A 23 22.71 -3.40 0.24
N ASP A 24 22.40 -2.40 1.06
CA ASP A 24 23.20 -2.13 2.26
C ASP A 24 22.94 -3.25 3.27
N GLY A 25 24.02 -3.74 3.87
CA GLY A 25 24.18 -5.15 4.23
C GLY A 25 23.37 -5.67 5.42
N ASP A 26 23.03 -6.96 5.32
CA ASP A 26 22.99 -7.92 6.44
C ASP A 26 23.03 -9.35 5.84
N PRO A 27 23.90 -10.28 6.29
CA PRO A 27 23.94 -11.62 5.74
C PRO A 27 22.91 -12.50 6.48
N GLU A 28 21.62 -12.28 6.26
CA GLU A 28 20.60 -13.21 6.73
C GLU A 28 20.24 -14.23 5.66
N LYS A 29 20.42 -15.49 6.05
CA LYS A 29 20.02 -16.71 5.36
C LYS A 29 18.60 -16.60 4.79
N GLY A 30 18.42 -17.17 3.60
CA GLY A 30 17.18 -17.18 2.83
C GLY A 30 15.91 -17.30 3.68
N ASN A 31 15.17 -16.21 3.74
CA ASN A 31 13.75 -16.22 4.02
C ASN A 31 13.04 -15.96 2.71
N GLU A 32 12.44 -17.01 2.13
CA GLU A 32 11.44 -16.88 1.05
C GLU A 32 10.10 -16.30 1.59
N GLY A 33 10.14 -15.55 2.69
CA GLY A 33 9.00 -14.96 3.38
C GLY A 33 9.03 -13.44 3.34
N LEU A 34 7.84 -12.83 3.43
CA LEU A 34 7.68 -11.37 3.47
C LEU A 34 8.53 -10.77 4.61
N LYS A 35 9.40 -9.80 4.26
CA LYS A 35 10.28 -9.12 5.23
C LYS A 35 9.45 -8.41 6.29
N LYS A 36 9.72 -8.62 7.56
CA LYS A 36 9.03 -7.90 8.64
C LYS A 36 9.45 -6.42 8.69
N ILE A 37 8.50 -5.51 8.95
CA ILE A 37 8.75 -4.09 9.22
C ILE A 37 8.27 -3.71 10.62
N CYS A 38 8.78 -2.60 11.16
CA CYS A 38 8.32 -2.01 12.41
C CYS A 38 8.31 -3.01 13.58
N THR A 39 9.44 -3.68 13.80
CA THR A 39 9.58 -4.81 14.77
C THR A 39 9.34 -4.45 16.23
N HIS A 40 9.22 -3.16 16.54
CA HIS A 40 8.90 -2.65 17.87
C HIS A 40 7.38 -2.59 18.14
N LEU A 41 6.54 -2.74 17.12
CA LEU A 41 5.08 -2.70 17.29
C LEU A 41 4.58 -3.95 18.04
N LYS A 42 3.63 -3.72 18.95
CA LYS A 42 2.94 -4.78 19.69
C LYS A 42 1.85 -5.41 18.82
N THR A 43 2.26 -6.31 17.94
CA THR A 43 1.37 -7.09 17.07
C THR A 43 1.64 -8.59 17.29
N GLN A 44 0.73 -9.44 16.81
CA GLN A 44 0.86 -10.89 16.86
C GLN A 44 2.24 -11.36 16.35
N ASP A 45 2.69 -10.76 15.25
CA ASP A 45 3.94 -11.11 14.57
C ASP A 45 5.15 -10.27 15.06
N LYS A 46 5.01 -9.44 16.10
CA LYS A 46 6.05 -8.52 16.62
C LYS A 46 6.61 -7.58 15.55
N GLY A 47 5.70 -6.91 14.85
CA GLY A 47 5.91 -6.14 13.61
C GLY A 47 4.90 -6.53 12.54
N CYS A 48 4.94 -5.84 11.40
CA CYS A 48 4.06 -6.10 10.28
C CYS A 48 4.74 -6.97 9.22
N VAL A 49 4.04 -7.97 8.73
CA VAL A 49 4.48 -8.89 7.68
C VAL A 49 3.55 -8.87 6.46
N ARG A 50 2.36 -8.28 6.59
CA ARG A 50 1.34 -8.09 5.56
C ARG A 50 1.31 -6.62 5.15
N TYR A 51 2.11 -6.31 4.15
CA TYR A 51 2.11 -4.99 3.51
C TYR A 51 2.56 -5.11 2.07
N THR A 52 2.32 -4.06 1.30
CA THR A 52 2.82 -3.90 -0.06
C THR A 52 3.67 -2.63 -0.15
N ARG A 53 4.73 -2.68 -0.95
CA ARG A 53 5.60 -1.53 -1.23
C ARG A 53 5.35 -0.97 -2.61
N GLY A 54 5.36 0.36 -2.72
CA GLY A 54 5.19 1.05 -4.00
C GLY A 54 3.75 1.15 -4.49
N TYR A 55 2.77 0.79 -3.67
CA TYR A 55 1.35 0.80 -4.03
C TYR A 55 0.56 1.65 -3.04
N ASP A 56 -0.44 2.35 -3.57
CA ASP A 56 -1.38 3.17 -2.82
C ASP A 56 -2.67 2.37 -2.61
N VAL A 57 -2.72 1.60 -1.52
CA VAL A 57 -3.90 0.81 -1.17
C VAL A 57 -4.90 1.72 -0.49
N THR A 58 -5.65 2.46 -1.30
CA THR A 58 -6.70 3.34 -0.79
C THR A 58 -7.87 2.53 -0.24
N GLY A 59 -8.46 3.04 0.83
CA GLY A 59 -9.79 2.61 1.26
C GLY A 59 -10.91 3.47 0.67
N VAL A 60 -12.15 3.04 0.92
CA VAL A 60 -13.32 3.51 0.15
C VAL A 60 -14.28 4.39 0.94
N LEU A 61 -14.34 4.22 2.26
CA LEU A 61 -15.44 4.78 3.05
C LEU A 61 -15.12 6.15 3.62
N THR A 62 -14.04 6.23 4.39
CA THR A 62 -13.65 7.44 5.12
C THR A 62 -12.14 7.48 5.37
N THR A 63 -11.60 8.67 5.63
CA THR A 63 -10.15 8.88 5.83
C THR A 63 -9.80 9.73 7.05
N VAL A 64 -8.61 9.50 7.60
CA VAL A 64 -7.93 10.38 8.57
C VAL A 64 -6.46 10.52 8.17
N THR A 65 -5.89 11.72 8.28
CA THR A 65 -4.49 11.99 7.92
C THR A 65 -3.68 12.41 9.14
N PRO A 66 -3.20 11.47 9.97
CA PRO A 66 -2.40 11.82 11.14
C PRO A 66 -1.06 12.43 10.72
N ASN A 67 -0.58 13.42 11.49
CA ASN A 67 0.69 14.09 11.25
C ASN A 67 1.84 13.32 11.91
N VAL A 68 2.31 12.28 11.22
CA VAL A 68 3.43 11.43 11.63
C VAL A 68 4.58 11.50 10.61
N ASN A 69 5.79 11.12 11.03
CA ASN A 69 7.02 11.34 10.23
C ASN A 69 7.63 10.07 9.63
N ASP A 70 7.10 8.89 9.97
CA ASP A 70 7.61 7.61 9.47
C ASP A 70 6.50 6.57 9.31
N GLU A 71 6.83 5.50 8.57
CA GLU A 71 5.91 4.42 8.25
C GLU A 71 5.44 3.65 9.48
N CYS A 72 6.29 3.48 10.50
CA CYS A 72 5.93 2.73 11.69
C CYS A 72 4.98 3.51 12.59
N ALA A 73 5.20 4.82 12.74
CA ALA A 73 4.25 5.70 13.41
C ALA A 73 2.89 5.72 12.68
N CYS A 74 2.88 5.71 11.35
CA CYS A 74 1.64 5.62 10.57
C CYS A 74 0.85 4.33 10.87
N ILE A 75 1.55 3.19 10.90
CA ILE A 75 0.96 1.89 11.26
C ILE A 75 0.45 1.92 12.71
N GLU A 76 1.24 2.48 13.63
CA GLU A 76 0.87 2.56 15.04
C GLU A 76 -0.41 3.36 15.26
N GLU A 77 -0.60 4.46 14.54
CA GLU A 77 -1.85 5.23 14.58
C GLU A 77 -3.05 4.42 14.08
N CYS A 78 -2.87 3.57 13.06
CA CYS A 78 -3.90 2.65 12.63
C CYS A 78 -4.24 1.61 13.72
N ILE A 79 -3.23 1.01 14.35
CA ILE A 79 -3.39 0.04 15.44
C ILE A 79 -4.14 0.66 16.63
N LYS A 80 -3.87 1.93 16.97
CA LYS A 80 -4.53 2.68 18.05
C LYS A 80 -6.00 3.00 17.77
N ALA A 81 -6.46 2.85 16.53
CA ALA A 81 -7.81 3.18 16.09
C ALA A 81 -8.62 1.93 15.66
N PRO A 82 -8.78 0.90 16.51
CA PRO A 82 -9.38 -0.39 16.13
C PRO A 82 -10.86 -0.31 15.73
N GLY A 83 -11.58 0.73 16.16
CA GLY A 83 -12.96 0.98 15.76
C GLY A 83 -13.10 1.70 14.43
N PHE A 84 -11.98 2.00 13.77
CA PHE A 84 -11.94 2.79 12.54
C PHE A 84 -10.98 2.23 11.52
N CYS A 85 -9.70 2.07 11.83
CA CYS A 85 -8.68 1.86 10.82
C CYS A 85 -8.54 0.37 10.44
N ASP A 86 -8.80 0.09 9.16
CA ASP A 86 -8.59 -1.22 8.54
C ASP A 86 -7.36 -1.21 7.62
N THR A 87 -6.95 -0.03 7.13
CA THR A 87 -5.83 0.11 6.18
C THR A 87 -5.10 1.42 6.39
N TYR A 88 -3.78 1.39 6.22
CA TYR A 88 -2.94 2.59 6.20
C TYR A 88 -2.21 2.72 4.87
N VAL A 89 -1.89 3.95 4.50
CA VAL A 89 -0.99 4.30 3.39
C VAL A 89 0.00 5.35 3.87
N TRP A 90 1.28 5.05 3.73
CA TRP A 90 2.39 5.98 3.93
C TRP A 90 3.06 6.26 2.58
N LYS A 91 2.86 7.44 2.01
CA LYS A 91 3.36 7.84 0.68
C LYS A 91 3.65 9.33 0.60
N TYR A 92 4.34 9.79 -0.45
CA TYR A 92 4.45 11.23 -0.71
C TYR A 92 3.08 11.89 -0.93
N ASN A 93 2.94 13.13 -0.46
CA ASN A 93 1.82 13.99 -0.82
C ASN A 93 1.85 14.33 -2.32
N ASP A 94 0.75 14.88 -2.82
CA ASP A 94 0.60 15.22 -4.25
C ASP A 94 1.62 16.28 -4.69
N GLU A 95 2.09 17.13 -3.77
CA GLU A 95 3.17 18.08 -4.03
C GLU A 95 4.57 17.45 -4.03
N GLY A 96 4.70 16.18 -3.63
CA GLY A 96 5.97 15.44 -3.59
C GLY A 96 6.97 15.97 -2.55
N THR A 97 6.55 16.85 -1.65
CA THR A 97 7.43 17.55 -0.69
C THR A 97 7.69 16.75 0.57
N ARG A 98 6.72 15.93 1.01
CA ARG A 98 6.85 15.11 2.21
C ARG A 98 6.01 13.85 2.13
N ARG A 99 6.36 12.83 2.90
CA ARG A 99 5.47 11.69 3.11
C ARG A 99 4.37 12.04 4.12
N THR A 100 3.21 11.43 3.90
CA THR A 100 2.00 11.61 4.69
C THR A 100 1.38 10.24 4.95
N CYS A 101 0.71 10.14 6.10
CA CYS A 101 -0.02 8.95 6.50
C CYS A 101 -1.50 9.18 6.24
N THR A 102 -2.16 8.23 5.60
CA THR A 102 -3.62 8.21 5.49
C THR A 102 -4.14 6.89 6.04
N LEU A 103 -5.08 6.98 6.97
CA LEU A 103 -5.78 5.86 7.57
C LEU A 103 -7.16 5.75 6.92
N TYR A 104 -7.57 4.54 6.60
CA TYR A 104 -8.84 4.26 5.94
C TYR A 104 -9.67 3.27 6.74
N SER A 105 -10.98 3.45 6.70
CA SER A 105 -11.91 2.62 7.45
C SER A 105 -12.44 1.38 6.76
N ASN A 106 -11.92 1.08 5.57
CA ASN A 106 -12.22 -0.16 4.87
C ASN A 106 -11.20 -0.38 3.75
N PHE A 107 -11.11 -1.62 3.28
CA PHE A 107 -10.36 -1.96 2.09
C PHE A 107 -11.05 -1.49 0.82
N ASN A 108 -10.30 -1.51 -0.29
CA ASN A 108 -10.82 -1.27 -1.64
C ASN A 108 -11.98 -2.24 -1.95
N LEU A 109 -13.23 -1.78 -1.82
CA LEU A 109 -14.43 -2.55 -2.09
C LEU A 109 -14.51 -2.87 -3.58
N PRO A 110 -15.02 -4.05 -4.01
CA PRO A 110 -15.20 -4.37 -5.42
C PRO A 110 -15.96 -3.28 -6.19
N SER A 111 -15.61 -3.06 -7.46
CA SER A 111 -16.16 -1.95 -8.28
C SER A 111 -17.67 -1.99 -8.51
N ASN A 112 -18.32 -3.12 -8.24
CA ASN A 112 -19.76 -3.28 -8.32
C ASN A 112 -20.49 -3.10 -6.97
N VAL A 113 -19.77 -2.68 -5.91
CA VAL A 113 -20.37 -2.36 -4.61
C VAL A 113 -20.73 -0.89 -4.56
N THR A 114 -22.00 -0.59 -4.29
CA THR A 114 -22.48 0.76 -3.99
C THR A 114 -22.52 0.95 -2.48
N VAL A 115 -21.76 1.93 -1.99
CA VAL A 115 -21.81 2.35 -0.58
C VAL A 115 -22.99 3.30 -0.42
N VAL A 116 -23.91 2.97 0.48
CA VAL A 116 -24.99 3.85 0.90
C VAL A 116 -24.63 4.37 2.27
N TYR A 117 -24.52 5.70 2.40
CA TYR A 117 -24.41 6.36 3.68
C TYR A 117 -25.82 6.68 4.16
N ASP A 118 -26.14 6.36 5.42
CA ASP A 118 -27.47 6.66 5.97
C ASP A 118 -27.70 8.19 6.00
N GLU A 119 -28.69 8.65 5.23
CA GLU A 119 -29.25 10.01 5.31
C GLU A 119 -30.74 9.96 5.73
N PRO A 120 -31.15 10.64 6.82
CA PRO A 120 -30.33 11.32 7.80
C PRO A 120 -29.66 10.31 8.76
N PRO A 121 -28.40 10.55 9.14
CA PRO A 121 -27.65 9.63 9.97
C PRO A 121 -28.25 9.47 11.38
N THR A 122 -28.71 8.28 11.75
CA THR A 122 -29.05 8.00 13.17
C THR A 122 -28.59 6.61 13.60
N PRO A 123 -27.42 6.48 14.27
CA PRO A 123 -26.44 7.53 14.58
C PRO A 123 -25.55 7.90 13.37
N PRO A 124 -24.93 9.10 13.35
CA PRO A 124 -24.02 9.49 12.28
C PRO A 124 -22.78 8.66 12.13
N ASN A 125 -22.30 8.58 10.89
CA ASN A 125 -20.88 8.40 10.59
C ASN A 125 -20.13 9.57 11.26
N GLN A 126 -19.81 9.44 12.55
CA GLN A 126 -19.26 10.52 13.36
C GLN A 126 -17.75 10.61 13.17
N GLY A 127 -17.24 11.83 12.95
CA GLY A 127 -15.80 12.14 13.04
C GLY A 127 -14.97 11.89 11.79
N TYR A 128 -15.59 11.64 10.64
CA TYR A 128 -14.88 11.26 9.43
C TYR A 128 -15.45 11.90 8.16
N ASP A 129 -14.57 12.20 7.22
CA ASP A 129 -14.95 12.73 5.91
C ASP A 129 -15.26 11.57 4.97
N PRO A 130 -16.50 11.47 4.43
CA PRO A 130 -16.78 10.57 3.33
C PRO A 130 -15.85 10.88 2.17
N ILE A 131 -15.32 9.85 1.51
CA ILE A 131 -14.45 10.09 0.36
C ILE A 131 -15.31 10.67 -0.78
N SER A 132 -15.16 11.97 -1.03
CA SER A 132 -15.95 12.75 -1.99
C SER A 132 -15.49 12.52 -3.43
N GLY A 133 -15.70 11.31 -3.96
CA GLY A 133 -15.45 11.00 -5.36
C GLY A 133 -13.96 10.94 -5.76
N GLY A 134 -13.57 9.82 -6.36
CA GLY A 134 -12.18 9.56 -6.79
C GLY A 134 -12.02 8.08 -7.18
N PRO A 135 -10.82 7.64 -7.62
CA PRO A 135 -10.56 6.22 -7.90
C PRO A 135 -10.73 5.32 -6.66
N THR A 136 -10.84 5.95 -5.49
CA THR A 136 -11.01 5.39 -4.15
C THR A 136 -12.32 4.66 -3.92
N GLN A 137 -13.35 4.79 -4.77
CA GLN A 137 -14.60 4.00 -4.60
C GLN A 137 -14.76 2.84 -5.57
N VAL A 138 -13.87 2.71 -6.56
CA VAL A 138 -14.02 1.73 -7.63
C VAL A 138 -12.99 0.64 -7.39
N GLY A 139 -13.42 -0.50 -6.86
CA GLY A 139 -12.59 -1.71 -6.73
C GLY A 139 -11.97 -2.11 -8.05
N ALA A 140 -10.75 -1.65 -8.25
CA ALA A 140 -9.89 -1.88 -9.38
C ALA A 140 -8.56 -2.43 -8.88
N LEU A 141 -7.61 -2.59 -9.79
CA LEU A 141 -6.23 -2.87 -9.42
C LEU A 141 -5.73 -1.77 -8.48
N VAL A 142 -5.04 -2.16 -7.41
CA VAL A 142 -4.37 -1.21 -6.54
C VAL A 142 -3.35 -0.42 -7.37
N PRO A 143 -3.43 0.92 -7.43
CA PRO A 143 -2.52 1.72 -8.22
C PRO A 143 -1.13 1.76 -7.58
N LYS A 144 -0.12 1.98 -8.42
CA LYS A 144 1.21 2.35 -7.94
C LYS A 144 1.13 3.71 -7.23
N ALA A 145 1.84 3.85 -6.11
CA ALA A 145 2.01 5.14 -5.46
C ALA A 145 2.88 6.04 -6.33
N THR A 146 2.53 7.33 -6.42
CA THR A 146 3.28 8.31 -7.21
C THR A 146 3.62 9.55 -6.40
N LYS A 147 4.68 10.24 -6.80
CA LYS A 147 5.03 11.59 -6.35
C LYS A 147 4.47 12.65 -7.32
N ALA A 148 4.69 13.92 -6.99
CA ALA A 148 4.54 15.02 -7.95
C ALA A 148 5.23 14.70 -9.28
N GLY A 149 4.54 14.93 -10.40
CA GLY A 149 5.05 14.64 -11.74
C GLY A 149 4.86 13.20 -12.22
N GLY A 150 4.27 12.31 -11.40
CA GLY A 150 3.91 10.94 -11.81
C GLY A 150 5.02 9.91 -11.66
N GLU A 151 6.14 10.27 -11.02
CA GLU A 151 7.20 9.32 -10.68
C GLU A 151 6.71 8.28 -9.66
N ILE A 152 7.08 7.02 -9.83
CA ILE A 152 6.69 5.94 -8.92
C ILE A 152 7.40 6.10 -7.56
N ASP A 153 6.63 6.08 -6.46
CA ASP A 153 7.14 6.04 -5.08
C ASP A 153 7.30 4.60 -4.61
N GLU A 154 8.38 3.94 -5.00
CA GLU A 154 8.70 2.56 -4.54
C GLU A 154 8.90 2.47 -3.01
N GLY A 155 9.08 3.61 -2.33
CA GLY A 155 9.17 3.69 -0.88
C GLY A 155 7.82 3.80 -0.16
N ALA A 156 6.71 3.91 -0.89
CA ALA A 156 5.39 3.90 -0.27
C ALA A 156 5.13 2.55 0.42
N VAL A 157 4.42 2.58 1.55
CA VAL A 157 4.05 1.40 2.32
C VAL A 157 2.57 1.44 2.62
N SER A 158 1.86 0.40 2.22
CA SER A 158 0.44 0.26 2.50
C SER A 158 0.14 -1.13 3.03
N GLY A 159 -0.81 -1.26 3.96
CA GLY A 159 -1.13 -2.58 4.51
C GLY A 159 -2.42 -2.62 5.32
N PRO A 160 -3.01 -3.82 5.47
CA PRO A 160 -4.11 -4.08 6.38
C PRO A 160 -3.68 -3.93 7.84
N VAL A 161 -4.65 -3.60 8.69
CA VAL A 161 -4.59 -3.84 10.13
C VAL A 161 -5.86 -4.58 10.52
N TRP A 162 -5.70 -5.71 11.22
CA TRP A 162 -6.82 -6.51 11.71
C TRP A 162 -6.73 -6.67 13.22
N GLN A 163 -7.87 -6.44 13.88
CA GLN A 163 -8.03 -6.76 15.29
C GLN A 163 -8.53 -8.20 15.40
N LEU A 164 -7.74 -9.05 16.06
CA LEU A 164 -8.07 -10.46 16.20
C LEU A 164 -8.97 -10.69 17.42
N GLU A 165 -9.84 -11.69 17.30
CA GLU A 165 -10.56 -12.23 18.44
C GLU A 165 -9.54 -12.74 19.48
N GLY A 166 -9.44 -12.05 20.62
CA GLY A 166 -8.37 -12.25 21.61
C GLY A 166 -7.58 -10.99 21.97
N GLY A 167 -7.79 -9.89 21.25
CA GLY A 167 -7.20 -8.58 21.56
C GLY A 167 -5.78 -8.37 21.03
N GLU A 168 -5.27 -9.31 20.23
CA GLU A 168 -4.06 -9.10 19.44
C GLU A 168 -4.38 -8.34 18.15
N THR A 169 -3.40 -7.59 17.65
CA THR A 169 -3.48 -6.93 16.35
C THR A 169 -2.56 -7.61 15.37
N GLN A 170 -3.03 -7.81 14.14
CA GLN A 170 -2.25 -8.33 13.03
C GLN A 170 -2.08 -7.27 11.94
N CYS A 171 -0.87 -7.20 11.43
CA CYS A 171 -0.44 -6.57 10.20
C CYS A 171 0.72 -7.43 9.68
#